data_AF-A0A7C5PH42-F1
#
_entry.id   AF-A0A7C5PH42-F1
#
_cell.length_a   1.000
_cell.length_b   1.000
_cell.length_c   1.000
_cell.angle_alpha   90.00
_cell.angle_beta   90.00
_cell.angle_gamma   90.00
#
_symmetry.space_group_name_H-M   'P 1'
#
loop_
_entity.id
_entity.type
_entity.pdbx_description
1 polymer ?
#
loop_
_entity_poly.entity_id
_entity_poly.type
_entity_poly.pdbx_seq_one_letter_code
_entity_poly.pdbx_strand_id
1 'polypeptide(L)'
;MNPLIPFRRRAARGFTLVEVMLAVAVAAIGIIAILALFPDALQSSRDAADRTLAATIAQDAISQLRAGTFTNNLVCTNANCSSTTTIRLQNTGNRRWGYTQAGALPTSTDPIYYCFYVYYTNLATGLSIVDTTVVWPTRTAAPTISPPPPNTNRFITYIAQYQ
;
A
#
# COMPACT_ATOMS: atom_id res chain seq x y z
N MET A 1 -71.26 -13.79 -41.83
CA MET A 1 -70.27 -14.90 -41.85
C MET A 1 -68.90 -14.28 -41.73
N ASN A 2 -68.20 -14.48 -40.61
CA ASN A 2 -66.92 -13.84 -40.33
C ASN A 2 -65.80 -14.89 -40.45
N PRO A 3 -64.78 -14.72 -41.32
CA PRO A 3 -63.70 -15.70 -41.43
C PRO A 3 -62.72 -15.55 -40.27
N LEU A 4 -62.43 -16.67 -39.58
CA LEU A 4 -61.40 -16.73 -38.55
C LEU A 4 -60.02 -16.80 -39.21
N ILE A 5 -59.18 -15.79 -38.98
CA ILE A 5 -57.80 -15.73 -39.47
C ILE A 5 -56.94 -16.68 -38.62
N PRO A 6 -56.28 -17.71 -39.19
CA PRO A 6 -55.40 -18.58 -38.41
C PRO A 6 -54.07 -17.88 -38.09
N PHE A 7 -53.73 -17.79 -36.80
CA PHE A 7 -52.40 -17.37 -36.37
C PHE A 7 -51.37 -18.43 -36.77
N ARG A 8 -50.56 -18.10 -37.79
CA ARG A 8 -49.43 -18.92 -38.22
C ARG A 8 -48.35 -18.90 -37.13
N ARG A 9 -48.29 -19.95 -36.29
CA ARG A 9 -47.16 -20.14 -35.37
C ARG A 9 -45.89 -20.31 -36.21
N ARG A 10 -44.99 -19.33 -36.15
CA ARG A 10 -43.60 -19.50 -36.63
C ARG A 10 -42.95 -20.57 -35.76
N ALA A 11 -42.55 -21.69 -36.37
CA ALA A 11 -41.72 -22.67 -35.71
C ALA A 11 -40.36 -22.02 -35.39
N ALA A 12 -40.06 -21.85 -34.10
CA ALA A 12 -38.72 -21.49 -33.67
C ALA A 12 -37.79 -22.64 -34.05
N ARG A 13 -36.81 -22.38 -34.92
CA ARG A 13 -35.79 -23.36 -35.29
C ARG A 13 -34.86 -23.54 -34.08
N GLY A 14 -34.63 -24.79 -33.67
CA GLY A 14 -33.66 -25.11 -32.63
C GLY A 14 -32.22 -24.90 -33.12
N PHE A 15 -31.28 -24.77 -32.17
CA PHE A 15 -29.85 -24.65 -32.46
C PHE A 15 -29.30 -25.98 -32.98
N THR A 16 -28.36 -25.90 -33.94
CA THR A 16 -27.67 -27.10 -34.43
C THR A 16 -26.59 -27.54 -33.44
N LEU A 17 -26.22 -28.82 -33.43
CA LEU A 17 -25.14 -29.33 -32.58
C LEU A 17 -23.81 -28.58 -32.83
N VAL A 18 -23.50 -28.30 -34.09
CA VAL A 18 -22.28 -27.57 -34.49
C VAL A 18 -22.30 -26.13 -33.96
N GLU A 19 -23.45 -25.46 -33.98
CA GLU A 19 -23.61 -24.11 -33.45
C GLU A 19 -23.39 -24.05 -31.93
N VAL A 20 -23.92 -25.02 -31.19
CA VAL A 20 -23.69 -25.12 -29.74
C VAL A 20 -22.22 -25.43 -29.44
N MET A 21 -21.60 -26.36 -30.17
CA MET A 21 -20.18 -26.67 -29.95
C MET A 21 -19.27 -25.48 -30.28
N LEU A 22 -19.56 -24.75 -31.35
CA LEU A 22 -18.82 -23.53 -31.69
C LEU A 22 -19.01 -22.45 -30.61
N ALA A 23 -20.25 -22.26 -30.13
CA ALA A 23 -20.54 -21.30 -29.07
C ALA A 23 -19.79 -21.63 -27.77
N VAL A 24 -19.76 -22.90 -27.37
CA VAL A 24 -19.01 -23.35 -26.19
C VAL A 24 -17.50 -23.17 -26.40
N ALA A 25 -16.96 -23.47 -27.59
CA ALA A 25 -15.55 -23.29 -27.89
C ALA A 25 -15.12 -21.81 -27.79
N VAL A 26 -15.89 -20.90 -28.39
CA VAL A 26 -15.62 -19.46 -28.33
C VAL A 26 -15.77 -18.93 -26.89
N ALA A 27 -16.80 -19.37 -26.17
CA ALA A 27 -17.00 -19.00 -24.77
C ALA A 27 -15.85 -19.46 -23.87
N ALA A 28 -15.34 -20.68 -24.06
CA ALA A 28 -14.21 -21.21 -23.31
C ALA A 28 -12.94 -20.38 -23.52
N ILE A 29 -12.62 -20.01 -24.76
CA ILE A 29 -11.48 -19.15 -25.08
C ILE A 29 -11.63 -17.77 -24.39
N GLY A 30 -12.83 -17.19 -24.44
CA GLY A 30 -13.12 -15.91 -23.78
C GLY A 30 -12.90 -15.95 -22.26
N ILE A 31 -13.32 -17.02 -21.60
CA ILE A 31 -13.13 -17.18 -20.15
C ILE A 31 -11.64 -17.32 -19.81
N ILE A 32 -10.88 -18.10 -20.57
CA ILE A 32 -9.42 -18.25 -20.36
C ILE A 32 -8.71 -16.90 -20.50
N ALA A 33 -9.10 -16.10 -21.50
CA ALA A 33 -8.54 -14.77 -21.69
C ALA A 33 -8.79 -13.87 -20.46
N ILE A 34 -10.00 -13.89 -19.87
CA ILE A 34 -10.31 -13.11 -18.67
C ILE A 34 -9.55 -13.62 -17.45
N LEU A 35 -9.44 -14.94 -17.27
CA LEU A 35 -8.71 -15.54 -16.15
C LEU A 35 -7.22 -15.17 -16.17
N ALA A 36 -6.63 -15.00 -17.36
CA ALA A 36 -5.25 -14.55 -17.49
C ALA A 36 -4.99 -13.14 -16.94
N LEU A 37 -6.02 -12.27 -16.87
CA LEU A 37 -5.89 -10.91 -16.32
C LEU A 37 -5.98 -10.86 -14.79
N PHE A 38 -6.54 -11.90 -14.16
CA PHE A 38 -6.83 -11.88 -12.73
C PHE A 38 -5.60 -11.74 -11.83
N PRO A 39 -4.47 -12.43 -12.09
CA PRO A 39 -3.24 -12.27 -11.29
C PRO A 39 -2.70 -10.83 -11.32
N ASP A 40 -2.73 -10.19 -12.47
CA ASP A 40 -2.24 -8.82 -12.64
C ASP A 40 -3.15 -7.82 -11.90
N ALA A 41 -4.46 -7.99 -11.99
CA ALA A 41 -5.43 -7.18 -11.25
C ALA A 41 -5.22 -7.31 -9.73
N LEU A 42 -5.00 -8.53 -9.23
CA LEU A 42 -4.73 -8.76 -7.81
C LEU A 42 -3.40 -8.15 -7.36
N GLN A 43 -2.36 -8.24 -8.18
CA GLN A 43 -1.07 -7.62 -7.87
C GLN A 43 -1.20 -6.10 -7.80
N SER A 44 -1.86 -5.50 -8.80
CA SER A 44 -2.13 -4.05 -8.84
C SER A 44 -2.93 -3.59 -7.62
N SER A 45 -3.96 -4.34 -7.23
CA SER A 45 -4.76 -4.02 -6.04
C SER A 45 -3.94 -4.07 -4.75
N ARG A 46 -3.01 -5.01 -4.62
CA ARG A 46 -2.11 -5.12 -3.45
C ARG A 46 -1.12 -3.97 -3.41
N ASP A 47 -0.48 -3.68 -4.55
CA ASP A 47 0.48 -2.57 -4.64
C ASP A 47 -0.18 -1.23 -4.31
N ALA A 48 -1.43 -1.01 -4.73
CA ALA A 48 -2.20 0.18 -4.36
C ALA A 48 -2.51 0.25 -2.86
N ALA A 49 -2.85 -0.88 -2.23
CA ALA A 49 -3.10 -0.96 -0.80
C ALA A 49 -1.82 -0.65 0.00
N ASP A 50 -0.69 -1.25 -0.38
CA ASP A 50 0.59 -1.04 0.31
C ASP A 50 1.07 0.42 0.20
N ARG A 51 0.89 1.05 -0.97
CA ARG A 51 1.17 2.48 -1.17
C ARG A 51 0.33 3.38 -0.27
N THR A 52 -0.95 3.05 -0.13
CA THR A 52 -1.87 3.80 0.74
C THR A 52 -1.44 3.67 2.20
N LEU A 53 -1.14 2.44 2.64
CA LEU A 53 -0.71 2.20 4.02
C LEU A 53 0.63 2.87 4.32
N ALA A 54 1.59 2.83 3.40
CA ALA A 54 2.88 3.51 3.54
C ALA A 54 2.73 5.03 3.67
N ALA A 55 1.79 5.64 2.93
CA ALA A 55 1.49 7.07 3.06
C ALA A 55 0.86 7.38 4.42
N THR A 56 -0.09 6.57 4.88
CA THR A 56 -0.71 6.71 6.21
C THR A 56 0.34 6.61 7.32
N ILE A 57 1.24 5.62 7.26
CA ILE A 57 2.36 5.46 8.20
C ILE A 57 3.23 6.72 8.26
N ALA A 58 3.61 7.25 7.10
CA ALA A 58 4.44 8.45 7.05
C ALA A 58 3.74 9.68 7.65
N GLN A 59 2.45 9.86 7.32
CA GLN A 59 1.63 10.96 7.83
C GLN A 59 1.46 10.87 9.35
N ASP A 60 1.14 9.68 9.88
CA ASP A 60 1.01 9.45 11.31
C ASP A 60 2.32 9.76 12.04
N ALA A 61 3.44 9.20 11.59
CA ALA A 61 4.76 9.46 12.17
C ALA A 61 5.15 10.95 12.16
N ILE A 62 4.94 11.64 11.02
CA ILE A 62 5.18 13.08 10.92
C ILE A 62 4.24 13.85 11.85
N SER A 63 2.97 13.46 11.95
CA SER A 63 1.99 14.10 12.83
C SER A 63 2.41 13.99 14.30
N GLN A 64 2.92 12.83 14.71
CA GLN A 64 3.45 12.63 16.06
C GLN A 64 4.68 13.50 16.32
N LEU A 65 5.59 13.62 15.34
CA LEU A 65 6.75 14.52 15.44
C LEU A 65 6.35 15.99 15.53
N ARG A 66 5.23 16.39 14.93
CA ARG A 66 4.67 17.76 15.05
C ARG A 66 3.90 17.99 16.34
N ALA A 67 3.20 16.97 16.86
CA ALA A 67 2.36 17.09 18.04
C ALA A 67 3.18 17.23 19.34
N GLY A 68 4.39 16.68 19.36
CA GLY A 68 5.29 16.83 20.50
C GLY A 68 5.92 18.23 20.57
N THR A 69 6.19 18.70 21.79
CA THR A 69 7.21 19.75 21.99
C THR A 69 8.53 19.22 21.41
N PHE A 70 9.28 20.05 20.67
CA PHE A 70 10.54 19.73 19.96
C PHE A 70 11.60 18.94 20.76
N THR A 71 11.39 18.77 22.06
CA THR A 71 12.30 18.18 23.04
C THR A 71 11.90 16.77 23.52
N ASN A 72 10.70 16.25 23.24
CA ASN A 72 10.28 14.93 23.73
C ASN A 72 9.16 14.28 22.89
N ASN A 73 9.47 13.76 21.69
CA ASN A 73 8.57 12.79 21.04
C ASN A 73 9.06 11.37 21.32
N LEU A 74 8.21 10.50 21.90
CA LEU A 74 8.56 9.11 22.14
C LEU A 74 8.48 8.34 20.83
N VAL A 75 9.61 7.78 20.40
CA VAL A 75 9.71 7.05 19.14
C VAL A 75 10.48 5.75 19.34
N CYS A 76 10.10 4.74 18.57
CA CYS A 76 10.83 3.48 18.49
C CYS A 76 12.31 3.68 18.13
N THR A 77 13.19 2.89 18.76
CA THR A 77 14.64 3.00 18.56
C THR A 77 15.26 1.91 17.71
N ASN A 78 14.52 0.84 17.42
CA ASN A 78 14.98 -0.28 16.63
C ASN A 78 13.94 -0.72 15.60
N ALA A 79 14.35 -1.63 14.72
CA ALA A 79 13.49 -2.10 13.63
C ALA A 79 12.20 -2.79 14.14
N ASN A 80 12.23 -3.42 15.30
CA ASN A 80 11.10 -4.16 15.88
C ASN A 80 10.36 -3.38 16.98
N CYS A 81 10.56 -2.08 17.11
CA CYS A 81 9.92 -1.23 18.14
C CYS A 81 9.93 -1.77 19.59
N SER A 82 10.90 -2.60 19.98
CA SER A 82 10.92 -3.21 21.32
C SER A 82 11.41 -2.25 22.43
N SER A 83 11.78 -1.03 22.06
CA SER A 83 12.21 0.02 22.98
C SER A 83 11.88 1.39 22.38
N THR A 84 11.49 2.33 23.24
CA THR A 84 11.20 3.72 22.87
C THR A 84 12.23 4.67 23.49
N THR A 85 12.49 5.79 22.81
CA THR A 85 13.31 6.88 23.33
C THR A 85 12.73 8.21 22.88
N THR A 86 13.23 9.31 23.45
CA THR A 86 12.84 10.64 23.03
C THR A 86 13.67 11.10 21.83
N ILE A 87 12.99 11.55 20.78
CA ILE A 87 13.61 12.35 19.72
C ILE A 87 13.57 13.82 20.14
N ARG A 88 14.72 14.48 20.00
CA ARG A 88 14.84 15.94 20.11
C ARG A 88 15.13 16.50 18.74
N LEU A 89 14.17 17.22 18.17
CA LEU A 89 14.28 17.84 16.86
C LEU A 89 15.30 19.00 16.83
N GLN A 90 15.71 19.50 18.00
CA GLN A 90 16.77 20.49 18.15
C GLN A 90 18.17 19.93 17.83
N ASN A 91 18.33 18.61 17.81
CA ASN A 91 19.56 17.95 17.40
C ASN A 91 19.45 17.46 15.96
N THR A 92 20.60 17.20 15.34
CA THR A 92 20.65 16.44 14.09
C THR A 92 20.78 14.95 14.39
N GLY A 93 19.99 14.11 13.73
CA GLY A 93 20.05 12.67 13.93
C GLY A 93 19.17 11.90 12.95
N ASN A 94 19.16 10.59 13.12
CA ASN A 94 18.32 9.70 12.37
C ASN A 94 17.72 8.63 13.27
N ARG A 95 16.55 8.11 12.87
CA ARG A 95 15.89 6.99 13.51
C ARG A 95 15.24 6.10 12.45
N ARG A 96 14.98 4.86 12.84
CA ARG A 96 14.25 3.92 12.01
C ARG A 96 13.45 2.96 12.88
N TRP A 97 12.33 2.51 12.34
CA TRP A 97 11.53 1.45 12.94
C TRP A 97 10.68 0.76 11.89
N GLY A 98 10.16 -0.40 12.25
CA GLY A 98 9.30 -1.21 11.41
C GLY A 98 7.82 -0.96 11.69
N TYR A 99 6.99 -1.40 10.75
CA TYR A 99 5.56 -1.64 10.95
C TYR A 99 5.22 -3.04 10.45
N THR A 100 4.23 -3.65 11.11
CA THR A 100 3.63 -4.91 10.66
C THR A 100 2.81 -4.69 9.39
N GLN A 101 2.34 -5.77 8.76
CA GLN A 101 1.46 -5.69 7.58
C GLN A 101 0.16 -4.91 7.85
N ALA A 102 -0.31 -4.89 9.11
CA ALA A 102 -1.50 -4.15 9.53
C ALA A 102 -1.22 -2.66 9.80
N GLY A 103 0.02 -2.18 9.64
CA GLY A 103 0.41 -0.81 9.94
C GLY A 103 0.56 -0.52 11.44
N ALA A 104 0.66 -1.55 12.29
CA ALA A 104 0.94 -1.40 13.71
C ALA A 104 2.45 -1.44 13.99
N LEU A 105 2.88 -0.86 15.11
CA LEU A 105 4.26 -1.02 15.57
C LEU A 105 4.50 -2.49 15.94
N PRO A 106 5.56 -3.12 15.42
CA PRO A 106 5.89 -4.51 15.72
C PRO A 106 6.36 -4.64 17.17
N THR A 107 6.19 -5.81 17.76
CA THR A 107 6.89 -6.24 18.96
C THR A 107 8.13 -7.07 18.59
N SER A 108 8.93 -7.49 19.56
CA SER A 108 10.19 -8.21 19.31
C SER A 108 10.05 -9.51 18.50
N THR A 109 8.84 -10.07 18.41
CA THR A 109 8.54 -11.33 17.71
C THR A 109 7.77 -11.15 16.40
N ASP A 110 7.29 -9.94 16.10
CA ASP A 110 6.44 -9.71 14.93
C ASP A 110 7.26 -9.55 13.65
N PRO A 111 6.78 -10.09 12.51
CA PRO A 111 7.43 -9.86 11.23
C PRO A 111 7.29 -8.38 10.82
N ILE A 112 8.42 -7.72 10.57
CA ILE A 112 8.44 -6.37 9.98
C ILE A 112 8.10 -6.47 8.50
N TYR A 113 7.16 -5.65 8.05
CA TYR A 113 6.79 -5.53 6.64
C TYR A 113 7.19 -4.18 6.06
N TYR A 114 6.88 -3.08 6.75
CA TYR A 114 7.28 -1.74 6.33
C TYR A 114 8.45 -1.26 7.17
N CYS A 115 9.44 -0.63 6.55
CA CYS A 115 10.52 0.06 7.24
C CYS A 115 10.37 1.56 7.04
N PHE A 116 10.31 2.28 8.15
CA PHE A 116 10.28 3.73 8.19
C PHE A 116 11.66 4.25 8.61
N TYR A 117 12.18 5.20 7.86
CA TYR A 117 13.42 5.92 8.12
C TYR A 117 13.08 7.40 8.29
N VAL A 118 13.67 8.03 9.29
CA VAL A 118 13.61 9.48 9.46
C VAL A 118 14.99 10.05 9.70
N TYR A 119 15.28 11.12 8.98
CA TYR A 119 16.42 11.99 9.18
C TYR A 119 15.88 13.34 9.60
N TYR A 120 16.42 13.89 10.66
CA TYR A 120 16.05 15.23 11.12
C TYR A 120 17.33 16.04 11.30
N THR A 121 17.35 17.23 10.75
CA THR A 121 18.48 18.16 10.87
C THR A 121 17.97 19.49 11.39
N ASN A 122 18.67 20.02 12.39
CA ASN A 122 18.38 21.36 12.87
C ASN A 122 19.00 22.38 11.90
N LEU A 123 18.17 23.28 11.37
CA LEU A 123 18.58 24.30 10.40
C LEU A 123 18.85 25.64 11.09
N ALA A 124 18.10 25.95 12.15
CA ALA A 124 18.27 27.15 12.99
C ALA A 124 17.58 26.96 14.34
N THR A 125 17.74 27.92 15.26
CA THR A 125 16.99 27.96 16.52
C THR A 125 15.49 27.91 16.24
N GLY A 126 14.85 26.79 16.59
CA GLY A 126 13.42 26.58 16.38
C GLY A 126 13.00 26.17 14.96
N LEU A 127 13.92 25.80 14.06
CA LEU A 127 13.56 25.24 12.75
C LEU A 127 14.34 23.95 12.48
N SER A 128 13.61 22.88 12.20
CA SER A 128 14.19 21.60 11.82
C SER A 128 13.52 21.05 10.57
N ILE A 129 14.30 20.46 9.67
CA ILE A 129 13.78 19.71 8.53
C ILE A 129 13.74 18.23 8.91
N VAL A 130 12.66 17.58 8.51
CA VAL A 130 12.42 16.15 8.72
C VAL A 130 12.21 15.52 7.35
N ASP A 131 13.10 14.61 6.99
CA ASP A 131 13.05 13.80 5.78
C ASP A 131 12.71 12.37 6.19
N THR A 132 11.60 11.86 5.68
CA THR A 132 11.08 10.54 6.02
C THR A 132 10.99 9.69 4.77
N THR A 133 11.34 8.41 4.89
CA THR A 133 11.28 7.46 3.80
C THR A 133 10.65 6.16 4.29
N VAL A 134 9.62 5.70 3.60
CA VAL A 134 8.96 4.41 3.88
C VAL A 134 9.26 3.45 2.74
N VAL A 135 9.71 2.25 3.10
CA VAL A 135 10.08 1.18 2.17
C VAL A 135 9.35 -0.09 2.56
N TRP A 136 8.88 -0.85 1.57
CA TRP A 136 8.28 -2.17 1.76
C TRP A 136 8.73 -3.14 0.66
N PRO A 137 8.73 -4.46 0.94
CA PRO A 137 9.21 -5.45 -0.02
C PRO A 137 8.22 -5.61 -1.19
N THR A 138 8.73 -5.92 -2.39
CA THR A 138 7.89 -6.31 -3.54
C THR A 138 7.65 -7.81 -3.66
N ARG A 139 8.47 -8.64 -3.00
CA ARG A 139 8.29 -10.08 -2.72
C ARG A 139 9.63 -10.64 -2.19
N THR A 140 9.61 -11.23 -0.99
CA THR A 140 10.61 -12.23 -0.54
C THR A 140 12.06 -11.77 -0.29
N ALA A 141 12.28 -10.55 0.20
CA ALA A 141 13.53 -10.22 0.89
C ALA A 141 13.21 -9.37 2.12
N ALA A 142 13.69 -9.78 3.29
CA ALA A 142 13.63 -8.95 4.49
C ALA A 142 14.27 -7.59 4.16
N PRO A 143 13.63 -6.46 4.50
CA PRO A 143 14.18 -5.14 4.19
C PRO A 143 15.58 -5.01 4.78
N THR A 144 16.60 -5.01 3.93
CA THR A 144 17.99 -4.83 4.34
C THR A 144 18.33 -3.36 4.44
N ILE A 145 19.31 -3.09 5.29
CA ILE A 145 19.75 -1.74 5.65
C ILE A 145 20.75 -1.20 4.60
N SER A 146 20.21 -0.56 3.55
CA SER A 146 20.84 0.27 2.48
C SER A 146 21.44 -0.46 1.24
N PRO A 147 21.28 0.02 -0.02
CA PRO A 147 20.52 1.17 -0.56
C PRO A 147 19.23 0.74 -1.36
N PRO A 148 18.25 1.64 -1.64
CA PRO A 148 16.88 1.24 -2.05
C PRO A 148 16.83 0.73 -3.51
N PRO A 149 16.04 -0.31 -3.90
CA PRO A 149 14.57 -0.21 -4.09
C PRO A 149 13.77 -1.54 -3.87
N PRO A 150 12.41 -1.55 -3.78
CA PRO A 150 11.57 -1.56 -5.00
C PRO A 150 10.32 -0.66 -4.99
N ASN A 151 9.63 -0.46 -3.86
CA ASN A 151 8.60 0.56 -3.70
C ASN A 151 8.98 1.47 -2.53
N THR A 152 9.10 2.77 -2.81
CA THR A 152 9.54 3.76 -1.82
C THR A 152 8.72 5.02 -1.96
N ASN A 153 8.23 5.54 -0.84
CA ASN A 153 7.67 6.89 -0.75
C ASN A 153 8.56 7.74 0.16
N ARG A 154 8.98 8.91 -0.34
CA ARG A 154 9.77 9.88 0.41
C ARG A 154 8.96 11.15 0.66
N PHE A 155 8.95 11.61 1.90
CA PHE A 155 8.25 12.81 2.33
C PHE A 155 9.21 13.73 3.07
N ILE A 156 9.28 14.99 2.65
CA ILE A 156 10.12 16.02 3.26
C ILE A 156 9.21 17.08 3.84
N THR A 157 9.44 17.47 5.09
CA THR A 157 8.72 18.55 5.73
C THR A 157 9.62 19.43 6.59
N TYR A 158 9.25 20.71 6.68
CA TYR A 158 9.79 21.64 7.65
C TYR A 158 8.88 21.67 8.88
N ILE A 159 9.48 21.67 10.07
CA ILE A 159 8.79 21.79 11.35
C ILE A 159 9.38 23.03 12.05
N ALA A 160 8.55 24.06 12.17
CA ALA A 160 8.89 25.34 12.80
C ALA A 160 8.34 25.41 14.22
N GLN A 161 9.14 25.92 15.16
CA GLN A 161 8.81 26.12 16.55
C GLN A 161 8.32 27.55 16.71
N TYR A 162 7.02 27.73 16.89
CA TYR A 162 6.48 28.97 17.44
C TYR A 162 6.52 28.83 18.96
N GLN A 163 7.41 29.60 19.61
CA GLN A 163 7.31 29.86 21.04
C GLN A 163 6.25 30.91 21.29
#